data_AF-J9GI85-F1
#
_entry.id   AF-J9GI85-F1
#
_cell.length_a   1.000
_cell.length_b   1.000
_cell.length_c   1.000
_cell.angle_alpha   90.00
_cell.angle_beta   90.00
_cell.angle_gamma   90.00
#
_symmetry.space_group_name_H-M   'P 1'
#
loop_
_entity.id
_entity.type
_entity.pdbx_description
1 polymer ?
#
loop_
_entity_poly.entity_id
_entity_poly.type
_entity_poly.pdbx_seq_one_letter_code
_entity_poly.pdbx_strand_id
1 'polypeptide(L)'
;MKYTLCPDEIFVQTVAWNSPFKEHLFHLDDANIGNMRLIDWKRGHPYVWHKDDLQELKQSDKLFARKFSSQNIAILNEIEKEYTK
;
A
#
# COMPACT_ATOMS: atom_id res chain seq x y z
N MET A 1 1.80 8.04 -22.00
CA MET A 1 1.22 9.14 -21.21
C MET A 1 2.28 10.17 -20.84
N LYS A 2 2.83 10.87 -21.83
CA LYS A 2 3.99 11.76 -21.66
C LYS A 2 3.63 13.17 -21.14
N TYR A 3 2.39 13.59 -21.36
CA TYR A 3 1.90 14.94 -21.05
C TYR A 3 0.71 14.88 -20.09
N THR A 4 0.75 13.95 -19.14
CA THR A 4 -0.32 13.68 -18.19
C THR A 4 0.22 13.82 -16.78
N LEU A 5 -0.56 14.40 -15.86
CA LEU A 5 -0.22 14.50 -14.44
C LEU A 5 -0.36 13.13 -13.76
N CYS A 6 0.60 12.75 -12.91
CA CYS A 6 0.64 11.47 -12.18
C CYS A 6 0.30 10.24 -13.06
N PRO A 7 0.97 10.03 -14.20
CA PRO A 7 0.60 8.98 -15.14
C PRO A 7 0.77 7.57 -14.53
N ASP A 8 1.59 7.41 -13.51
CA ASP A 8 1.78 6.19 -12.73
C ASP A 8 0.52 5.76 -11.97
N GLU A 9 -0.37 6.69 -11.62
CA GLU A 9 -1.62 6.39 -10.90
C GLU A 9 -2.73 5.86 -11.81
N ILE A 10 -2.61 6.03 -13.14
CA ILE A 10 -3.69 5.73 -14.09
C ILE A 10 -3.28 4.87 -15.29
N PHE A 11 -2.00 4.81 -15.65
CA PHE A 11 -1.55 4.13 -16.86
C PHE A 11 -1.81 2.64 -16.84
N VAL A 12 -1.32 1.94 -15.82
CA VAL A 12 -1.38 0.48 -15.73
C VAL A 12 -2.83 0.02 -15.65
N GLN A 13 -3.64 0.72 -14.85
CA GLN A 13 -5.06 0.47 -14.66
C GLN A 13 -5.82 0.63 -15.98
N THR A 14 -5.56 1.72 -16.72
CA THR A 14 -6.21 1.98 -18.01
C THR A 14 -5.86 0.91 -19.04
N VAL A 15 -4.59 0.52 -19.14
CA VAL A 15 -4.16 -0.54 -20.07
C VAL A 15 -4.77 -1.88 -19.67
N ALA A 16 -4.72 -2.25 -18.39
CA ALA A 16 -5.27 -3.52 -17.91
C ALA A 16 -6.78 -3.62 -18.18
N TRP A 17 -7.53 -2.54 -17.93
CA TRP A 17 -8.98 -2.47 -18.15
C TRP A 17 -9.39 -2.60 -19.62
N ASN A 18 -8.57 -2.11 -20.55
CA ASN A 18 -8.84 -2.16 -21.99
C ASN A 18 -8.16 -3.36 -22.69
N SER A 19 -7.81 -4.39 -21.92
CA SER A 19 -7.12 -5.58 -22.40
C SER A 19 -7.83 -6.85 -21.89
N PRO A 20 -7.48 -8.04 -22.41
CA PRO A 20 -7.97 -9.30 -21.86
C PRO A 20 -7.64 -9.51 -20.37
N PHE A 21 -6.62 -8.82 -19.83
CA PHE A 21 -6.28 -8.89 -18.41
C PHE A 21 -7.36 -8.31 -17.49
N LYS A 22 -8.36 -7.60 -18.03
CA LYS A 22 -9.51 -7.13 -17.26
C LYS A 22 -10.20 -8.28 -16.51
N GLU A 23 -10.30 -9.45 -17.14
CA GLU A 23 -10.93 -10.65 -16.55
C GLU A 23 -10.11 -11.27 -15.41
N HIS A 24 -8.85 -10.84 -15.25
CA HIS A 24 -7.92 -11.32 -14.22
C HIS A 24 -7.65 -10.29 -13.13
N LEU A 25 -8.40 -9.19 -13.09
CA LEU A 25 -8.25 -8.19 -12.02
C LEU A 25 -8.75 -8.76 -10.69
N PHE A 26 -7.89 -8.70 -9.67
CA PHE A 26 -8.10 -9.35 -8.38
C PHE A 26 -9.32 -8.83 -7.62
N HIS A 27 -9.53 -7.51 -7.59
CA HIS A 27 -10.60 -6.88 -6.83
C HIS A 27 -11.04 -5.59 -7.52
N LEU A 28 -12.27 -5.55 -8.04
CA LEU A 28 -12.77 -4.46 -8.89
C LEU A 28 -13.50 -3.37 -8.09
N ASP A 29 -14.10 -3.74 -6.97
CA ASP A 29 -15.02 -2.85 -6.24
C ASP A 29 -14.32 -1.95 -5.23
N ASP A 30 -13.08 -2.29 -4.86
CA ASP A 30 -12.28 -1.52 -3.89
C ASP A 30 -10.80 -1.54 -4.26
N ALA A 31 -10.29 -0.36 -4.65
CA ALA A 31 -8.90 -0.17 -5.02
C ALA A 31 -7.92 -0.30 -3.82
N ASN A 32 -8.37 -0.05 -2.59
CA ASN A 32 -7.55 -0.21 -1.39
C ASN A 32 -7.32 -1.70 -1.06
N ILE A 33 -8.28 -2.56 -1.40
CA ILE A 33 -8.10 -4.01 -1.32
C ILE A 33 -7.25 -4.48 -2.51
N GLY A 34 -7.59 -4.04 -3.72
CA GLY A 34 -6.96 -4.53 -4.96
C GLY A 34 -5.45 -4.32 -5.05
N ASN A 35 -4.90 -3.30 -4.38
CA ASN A 35 -3.46 -3.03 -4.40
C ASN A 35 -2.67 -3.75 -3.29
N MET A 36 -3.36 -4.36 -2.31
CA MET A 36 -2.77 -5.05 -1.16
C MET A 36 -1.75 -4.23 -0.35
N ARG A 37 -1.93 -2.89 -0.29
CA ARG A 37 -1.09 -1.95 0.44
C ARG A 37 -1.91 -1.26 1.53
N LEU A 38 -1.45 -1.35 2.77
CA LEU A 38 -1.94 -0.54 3.86
C LEU A 38 -1.34 0.88 3.75
N ILE A 39 -2.19 1.84 3.42
CA ILE A 39 -1.85 3.27 3.40
C ILE A 39 -2.91 4.01 4.18
N ASP A 40 -2.52 4.65 5.27
CA ASP A 40 -3.45 5.46 6.03
C ASP A 40 -3.51 6.90 5.49
N TRP A 41 -4.67 7.26 4.96
CA TRP A 41 -5.03 8.59 4.48
C TRP A 41 -5.96 9.35 5.45
N LYS A 42 -6.43 8.71 6.52
CA LYS A 42 -7.39 9.30 7.46
C LYS A 42 -6.76 10.36 8.35
N ARG A 43 -5.44 10.31 8.54
CA ARG A 43 -4.65 11.23 9.36
C ARG A 43 -4.03 12.39 8.54
N GLY A 44 -4.60 12.69 7.35
CA GLY A 44 -4.18 13.79 6.47
C GLY A 44 -3.36 13.29 5.28
N HIS A 45 -2.09 13.68 5.21
CA HIS A 45 -1.16 13.07 4.24
C HIS A 45 -0.89 11.61 4.60
N PRO A 46 -0.36 10.78 3.67
CA PRO A 46 -0.02 9.39 3.96
C PRO A 46 0.77 9.27 5.26
N TYR A 47 0.15 8.66 6.26
CA TYR A 47 0.66 8.63 7.62
C TYR A 47 2.00 7.88 7.69
N VAL A 48 2.87 8.34 8.58
CA VAL A 48 4.13 7.67 8.89
C VAL A 48 3.90 6.83 10.13
N TRP A 49 4.05 5.51 10.02
CA TRP A 49 3.82 4.59 11.12
C TRP A 49 4.82 4.78 12.26
N HIS A 50 4.31 4.66 13.48
CA HIS A 50 5.05 4.71 14.74
C HIS A 50 4.90 3.40 15.51
N LYS A 51 5.76 3.21 16.53
CA LYS A 51 5.79 1.97 17.33
C LYS A 51 4.41 1.59 17.89
N ASP A 52 3.59 2.57 18.26
CA ASP A 52 2.27 2.35 18.85
C ASP A 52 1.27 1.73 17.85
N ASP A 53 1.55 1.83 16.54
CA ASP A 53 0.71 1.28 15.48
C ASP A 53 1.06 -0.18 15.13
N LEU A 54 2.02 -0.80 15.83
CA LEU A 54 2.49 -2.15 15.52
C LEU A 54 1.36 -3.18 15.49
N GLN A 55 0.37 -3.06 16.39
CA GLN A 55 -0.78 -3.95 16.41
C GLN A 55 -1.67 -3.78 15.17
N GLU A 56 -1.90 -2.55 14.72
CA GLU A 56 -2.66 -2.26 13.48
C GLU A 56 -1.96 -2.90 12.28
N LEU A 57 -0.64 -2.75 12.18
CA LEU A 57 0.17 -3.33 11.11
C LEU A 57 0.14 -4.87 11.12
N LYS A 58 0.19 -5.50 12.29
CA LYS A 58 0.15 -6.96 12.43
C LYS A 58 -1.21 -7.57 12.10
N GLN A 59 -2.30 -6.83 12.34
CA GLN A 59 -3.67 -7.30 12.10
C GLN A 59 -4.14 -7.07 10.66
N SER A 60 -3.40 -6.27 9.89
CA SER A 60 -3.71 -5.98 8.50
C SER A 60 -3.62 -7.23 7.62
N ASP A 61 -4.59 -7.40 6.73
CA ASP A 61 -4.63 -8.43 5.68
C ASP A 61 -3.79 -8.06 4.43
N LYS A 62 -3.22 -6.86 4.41
CA LYS A 62 -2.41 -6.31 3.31
C LYS A 62 -0.99 -6.87 3.34
N LEU A 63 -0.37 -7.00 2.15
CA LEU A 63 0.98 -7.55 1.98
C LEU A 63 2.08 -6.54 2.29
N PHE A 64 1.81 -5.26 2.05
CA PHE A 64 2.77 -4.17 2.27
C PHE A 64 2.10 -3.03 3.04
N ALA A 65 2.90 -2.23 3.74
CA ALA A 65 2.44 -1.00 4.38
C ALA A 65 3.33 0.19 4.00
N ARG A 66 2.75 1.40 4.05
CA ARG A 66 3.51 2.67 3.97
C ARG A 66 2.77 3.77 4.73
N LYS A 67 3.45 4.81 5.24
CA LYS A 67 4.88 5.10 5.08
C LYS A 67 5.66 4.78 6.35
N PHE A 68 6.92 4.43 6.18
CA PHE A 68 7.87 4.28 7.28
C PHE A 68 8.94 5.36 7.16
N SER A 69 9.50 5.76 8.29
CA SER A 69 10.60 6.71 8.32
C SER A 69 11.70 6.25 9.27
N SER A 70 12.95 6.60 8.95
CA SER A 70 14.12 6.31 9.80
C SER A 70 14.06 7.02 11.15
N GLN A 71 13.29 8.10 11.28
CA GLN A 71 13.02 8.71 12.60
C GLN A 71 12.26 7.77 13.56
N ASN A 72 11.54 6.78 13.02
CA ASN A 72 10.76 5.81 13.78
C ASN A 72 11.33 4.39 13.65
N ILE A 73 12.65 4.22 13.54
CA ILE A 73 13.30 2.93 13.24
C ILE A 73 12.87 1.78 14.17
N ALA A 74 12.47 2.09 15.42
CA ALA A 74 12.02 1.11 16.39
C ALA A 74 10.89 0.22 15.85
N ILE A 75 9.96 0.76 15.06
CA ILE A 75 8.86 -0.04 14.50
C ILE A 75 9.38 -1.06 13.46
N LEU A 76 10.38 -0.67 12.67
CA LEU A 76 10.97 -1.53 11.64
C LEU A 76 11.72 -2.70 12.29
N ASN A 77 12.46 -2.44 13.37
CA ASN A 77 13.13 -3.49 14.14
C ASN A 77 12.13 -4.51 14.75
N GLU A 78 10.97 -4.05 15.22
CA GLU A 78 9.94 -4.95 15.76
C GLU A 78 9.26 -5.78 14.66
N ILE A 79 9.02 -5.20 13.47
CA ILE A 79 8.51 -5.93 12.31
C ILE A 79 9.54 -6.97 11.84
N GLU A 80 10.81 -6.60 11.73
CA GLU A 80 11.87 -7.50 11.27
C GLU A 80 12.02 -8.72 12.18
N LYS A 81 11.99 -8.54 13.51
CA LYS A 81 12.01 -9.66 14.47
C LYS A 81 10.85 -10.63 14.30
N GLU A 82 9.68 -10.14 13.88
CA GLU A 82 8.48 -10.95 13.71
C GLU A 82 8.54 -11.83 12.45
N TYR A 83 9.04 -11.26 11.34
CA TYR A 83 8.95 -11.88 10.01
C TYR A 83 10.28 -12.48 9.50
N THR A 84 11.41 -12.20 10.15
CA THR A 84 12.70 -12.79 9.83
C THR A 84 13.03 -13.87 10.86
N LYS A 85 12.85 -15.14 10.48
CA LYS A 85 13.38 -16.32 11.19
C LYS A 85 14.55 -16.91 10.42
#